data_AF-A0A931J2K5-F1
#
_entry.id   AF-A0A931J2K5-F1
#
_cell.length_a   1.000
_cell.length_b   1.000
_cell.length_c   1.000
_cell.angle_alpha   90.00
_cell.angle_beta   90.00
_cell.angle_gamma   90.00
#
_symmetry.space_group_name_H-M   'P 1'
#
loop_
_entity.id
_entity.type
_entity.pdbx_description
1 polymer ?
#
loop_
_entity_poly.entity_id
_entity_poly.type
_entity_poly.pdbx_seq_one_letter_code
_entity_poly.pdbx_strand_id
1 'polypeptide(L)'
;MSVTESEAVRRLLPCILWLALGAAYAQVPGAKIYSCVTADGRRLTSDRPIPECKGTEQIVHRNDGSVRAKLPPAQSPEERAAEELRQRELAGKRAAQADAARHDRNLLTRFRNRTQHDVARTAALDDLVKATELSVKRLSDLARERKSLDEEAEFYKGKPLPPKLRQQFDVNDAATEAQRHFISQQNAEKVRVNIRYDMELARLEKLWAGALPGSLGPPPNARDVEAAVNAALAASAPPAGSAPASGR
;
A
#
# COMPACT_ATOMS: atom_id res chain seq x y z
N MET A 1 -35.24 -43.84 21.94
CA MET A 1 -34.03 -43.21 22.50
C MET A 1 -34.27 -41.71 22.51
N SER A 2 -35.02 -41.15 23.47
CA SER A 2 -34.55 -40.76 24.83
C SER A 2 -33.45 -39.68 24.69
N VAL A 3 -33.57 -38.39 25.04
CA VAL A 3 -34.25 -37.71 26.17
C VAL A 3 -34.11 -36.17 25.98
N THR A 4 -35.23 -35.43 26.12
CA THR A 4 -35.50 -34.10 26.77
C THR A 4 -34.57 -32.89 26.53
N GLU A 5 -35.04 -31.76 26.01
CA GLU A 5 -35.87 -30.66 26.58
C GLU A 5 -35.08 -29.46 27.14
N SER A 6 -35.71 -28.32 26.88
CA SER A 6 -35.41 -26.95 27.27
C SER A 6 -35.95 -26.67 28.67
N GLU A 7 -35.21 -25.97 29.53
CA GLU A 7 -35.70 -25.20 30.70
C GLU A 7 -34.56 -24.24 31.09
N ALA A 8 -34.65 -22.91 31.01
CA ALA A 8 -35.58 -21.96 31.62
C ALA A 8 -35.53 -21.93 33.17
N VAL A 9 -34.89 -20.86 33.67
CA VAL A 9 -35.20 -20.14 34.92
C VAL A 9 -34.95 -20.86 36.26
N ARG A 10 -33.95 -20.36 37.00
CA ARG A 10 -34.15 -20.08 38.43
C ARG A 10 -33.28 -18.94 38.93
N ARG A 11 -33.95 -17.81 39.15
CA ARG A 11 -33.50 -16.72 40.02
C ARG A 11 -33.28 -17.25 41.43
N LEU A 12 -32.33 -16.67 42.16
CA LEU A 12 -32.49 -16.19 43.55
C LEU A 12 -31.21 -15.46 44.00
N LEU A 13 -31.31 -14.15 44.17
CA LEU A 13 -30.44 -13.35 45.05
C LEU A 13 -30.59 -13.87 46.49
N PRO A 14 -29.54 -13.72 47.33
CA PRO A 14 -29.77 -12.85 48.48
C PRO A 14 -28.66 -11.83 48.69
N CYS A 15 -29.10 -10.63 49.08
CA CYS A 15 -28.35 -9.56 49.69
C CYS A 15 -27.42 -10.05 50.81
N ILE A 16 -26.13 -9.72 50.75
CA ILE A 16 -25.36 -9.43 51.95
C ILE A 16 -24.68 -8.07 51.77
N LEU A 17 -25.27 -7.14 52.50
CA LEU A 17 -24.85 -5.80 52.82
C LEU A 17 -23.50 -5.85 53.54
N TRP A 18 -22.41 -5.38 52.92
CA TRP A 18 -21.24 -4.86 53.64
C TRP A 18 -20.89 -3.48 53.09
N LEU A 19 -21.55 -2.49 53.69
CA LEU A 19 -21.10 -1.10 53.71
C LEU A 19 -19.77 -1.05 54.49
N ALA A 20 -18.66 -1.24 53.77
CA ALA A 20 -17.36 -0.77 54.25
C ALA A 20 -17.21 0.67 53.77
N LEU A 21 -17.55 1.60 54.67
CA LEU A 21 -17.29 3.03 54.54
C LEU A 21 -15.77 3.24 54.57
N GLY A 22 -15.13 3.06 53.42
CA GLY A 22 -13.74 3.45 53.21
C GLY A 22 -13.67 4.96 53.18
N ALA A 23 -13.38 5.58 54.33
CA ALA A 23 -12.87 6.93 54.38
C ALA A 23 -11.53 6.94 53.62
N ALA A 24 -11.61 7.15 52.31
CA ALA A 24 -10.47 7.58 51.52
C ALA A 24 -10.09 8.95 52.06
N TYR A 25 -9.09 8.98 52.95
CA TYR A 25 -8.40 10.21 53.26
C TYR A 25 -7.89 10.78 51.94
N ALA A 26 -8.59 11.79 51.42
CA ALA A 26 -8.07 12.65 50.38
C ALA A 26 -6.82 13.29 50.97
N GLN A 27 -5.65 12.70 50.70
CA GLN A 27 -4.38 13.36 50.92
C GLN A 27 -4.43 14.61 50.05
N VAL A 28 -4.74 15.75 50.66
CA VAL A 28 -4.65 17.05 49.99
C VAL A 28 -3.25 17.10 49.39
N PRO A 29 -3.09 17.22 48.07
CA PRO A 29 -1.77 17.29 47.48
C PRO A 29 -1.07 18.47 48.16
N GLY A 30 0.00 18.20 48.90
CA GLY A 30 0.73 19.24 49.64
C GLY A 30 1.01 20.42 48.72
N ALA A 31 0.71 21.63 49.20
CA ALA A 31 0.90 22.85 48.44
C ALA A 31 2.32 22.89 47.84
N LYS A 32 2.40 23.40 46.60
CA LYS A 32 3.65 23.49 45.86
C LYS A 32 3.94 24.96 45.67
N ILE A 33 5.08 25.41 46.16
CA ILE A 33 5.49 26.82 46.04
C ILE A 33 6.43 26.91 44.84
N TYR A 34 6.08 27.71 43.86
CA TYR A 34 6.88 27.99 42.67
C TYR A 34 7.72 29.23 42.92
N SER A 35 9.02 29.18 42.62
CA SER A 35 9.89 30.36 42.69
C SER A 35 10.75 30.48 41.43
N CYS A 36 10.94 31.70 40.95
CA CYS A 36 11.79 31.99 39.79
C CYS A 36 12.47 33.35 39.95
N VAL A 37 13.49 33.59 39.12
CA VAL A 37 14.13 34.89 38.97
C VAL A 37 13.79 35.39 37.57
N THR A 38 13.17 36.57 37.50
CA THR A 38 12.85 37.25 36.23
C THR A 38 14.11 37.82 35.57
N ALA A 39 14.05 38.15 34.28
CA ALA A 39 15.20 38.72 33.55
C ALA A 39 15.73 40.02 34.20
N ASP A 40 14.86 40.75 34.90
CA ASP A 40 15.19 41.98 35.65
C ASP A 40 15.84 41.71 37.02
N GLY A 41 16.12 40.45 37.37
CA GLY A 41 16.75 40.04 38.63
C GLY A 41 15.81 39.94 39.83
N ARG A 42 14.50 40.22 39.67
CA ARG A 42 13.51 40.12 40.75
C ARG A 42 13.09 38.66 40.98
N ARG A 43 13.12 38.22 42.25
CA ARG A 43 12.63 36.91 42.69
C ARG A 43 11.11 36.94 42.88
N LEU A 44 10.39 36.05 42.20
CA LEU A 44 8.96 35.86 42.35
C LEU A 44 8.69 34.51 43.00
N THR A 45 7.71 34.46 43.90
CA THR A 45 7.26 33.26 44.61
C THR A 45 5.73 33.21 44.58
N SER A 46 5.15 32.06 44.26
CA SER A 46 3.71 31.89 44.14
C SER A 46 3.29 30.44 44.41
N ASP A 47 2.11 30.23 44.96
CA ASP A 47 1.52 28.89 45.13
C ASP A 47 0.98 28.29 43.81
N ARG A 48 1.09 29.06 42.71
CA ARG A 48 0.69 28.69 41.35
C ARG A 48 1.83 28.97 40.35
N PRO A 49 1.92 28.25 39.21
CA PRO A 49 2.92 28.53 38.18
C PRO A 49 2.94 30.00 37.77
N ILE A 50 4.13 30.60 37.74
CA ILE A 50 4.31 32.05 37.55
C ILE A 50 4.33 32.34 36.04
N PRO A 51 3.33 33.05 35.47
CA PRO A 51 3.24 33.27 34.02
C PRO A 51 4.37 34.17 33.50
N GLU A 52 4.86 35.13 34.30
CA GLU A 52 6.00 35.99 33.95
C GLU A 52 7.30 35.20 33.76
N CYS A 53 7.44 34.06 34.45
CA CYS A 53 8.62 33.19 34.35
C CYS A 53 8.39 32.01 33.40
N LYS A 54 7.48 32.13 32.44
CA LYS A 54 7.22 31.05 31.47
C LYS A 54 8.41 30.78 30.55
N GLY A 55 9.27 31.77 30.31
CA GLY A 55 10.51 31.66 29.52
C GLY A 55 11.77 31.31 30.33
N THR A 56 11.66 31.05 31.64
CA THR A 56 12.81 30.77 32.52
C THR A 56 12.52 29.54 33.39
N GLU A 57 13.57 28.90 33.90
CA GLU A 57 13.43 27.77 34.83
C GLU A 57 12.76 28.22 36.14
N GLN A 58 11.71 27.50 36.58
CA GLN A 58 11.05 27.72 37.87
C GLN A 58 11.40 26.58 38.83
N ILE A 59 11.77 26.90 40.06
CA ILE A 59 12.02 25.91 41.10
C ILE A 59 10.71 25.65 41.85
N VAL A 60 10.28 24.40 41.87
CA VAL A 60 9.13 23.93 42.64
C VAL A 60 9.63 23.44 43.99
N HIS A 61 9.18 24.06 45.06
CA HIS A 61 9.47 23.68 46.44
C HIS A 61 8.30 22.89 47.03
N ARG A 62 8.60 22.00 47.98
CA ARG A 62 7.63 21.40 48.90
C ARG A 62 7.26 22.41 49.99
N ASN A 63 6.23 22.08 50.76
CA ASN A 63 5.81 22.85 51.94
C ASN A 63 6.90 23.03 53.01
N ASP A 64 7.87 22.11 53.07
CA ASP A 64 9.02 22.18 53.97
C ASP A 64 10.16 23.07 53.43
N GLY A 65 9.95 23.76 52.30
CA GLY A 65 10.95 24.61 51.65
C GLY A 65 12.03 23.84 50.89
N SER A 66 11.98 22.50 50.91
CA SER A 66 12.91 21.68 50.14
C SER A 66 12.58 21.71 48.64
N VAL A 67 13.61 21.68 47.79
CA VAL A 67 13.43 21.66 46.33
C VAL A 67 12.82 20.33 45.91
N ARG A 68 11.64 20.37 45.32
CA ARG A 68 10.94 19.20 44.78
C ARG A 68 11.37 18.88 43.36
N ALA A 69 11.39 19.89 42.49
CA ALA A 69 11.67 19.75 41.07
C ALA A 69 12.02 21.11 40.46
N LYS A 70 12.64 21.11 39.29
CA LYS A 70 12.77 22.32 38.47
C LYS A 70 11.90 22.17 37.21
N LEU A 71 11.09 23.17 36.94
CA LEU A 71 10.22 23.25 35.76
C LEU A 71 10.99 23.98 34.66
N PRO A 72 11.34 23.33 33.54
CA PRO A 72 12.02 23.98 32.43
C PRO A 72 11.14 25.09 31.82
N PRO A 73 11.75 26.06 31.13
CA PRO A 73 11.00 27.07 30.40
C PRO A 73 10.03 26.41 29.41
N ALA A 74 8.84 26.99 29.27
CA ALA A 74 7.87 26.50 28.31
C ALA A 74 8.41 26.73 26.90
N GLN A 75 8.44 25.66 26.10
CA GLN A 75 8.85 25.74 24.70
C GLN A 75 8.05 26.80 23.96
N SER A 76 8.76 27.59 23.14
CA SER A 76 8.12 28.57 22.27
C SER A 76 7.13 27.87 21.33
N PRO A 77 6.11 28.57 20.80
CA PRO A 77 5.22 27.99 19.79
C PRO A 77 5.97 27.41 18.59
N GLU A 78 7.07 28.05 18.18
CA GLU A 78 7.92 27.60 17.07
C GLU A 78 8.72 26.35 17.44
N GLU A 79 9.30 26.30 18.64
CA GLU A 79 10.02 25.12 19.14
C GLU A 79 9.11 23.89 19.26
N ARG A 80 7.88 24.09 19.75
CA ARG A 80 6.86 23.02 19.80
C ARG A 80 6.50 22.54 18.40
N ALA A 81 6.30 23.46 17.45
CA ALA A 81 5.99 23.08 16.07
C ALA A 81 7.15 22.32 15.41
N ALA A 82 8.40 22.73 15.64
CA ALA A 82 9.58 22.03 15.13
C ALA A 82 9.75 20.63 15.75
N GLU A 83 9.51 20.49 17.06
CA GLU A 83 9.53 19.19 17.73
C GLU A 83 8.41 18.28 17.23
N GLU A 84 7.18 18.80 17.08
CA GLU A 84 6.07 18.05 16.49
C GLU A 84 6.38 17.56 15.07
N LEU A 85 7.00 18.39 14.23
CA LEU A 85 7.42 17.99 12.89
C LEU A 85 8.44 16.85 12.94
N ARG A 86 9.48 16.97 13.78
CA ARG A 86 10.48 15.91 13.98
C ARG A 86 9.84 14.61 14.46
N GLN A 87 8.92 14.68 15.42
CA GLN A 87 8.22 13.50 15.92
C GLN A 87 7.34 12.87 14.84
N ARG A 88 6.66 13.67 14.01
CA ARG A 88 5.91 13.17 12.85
C ARG A 88 6.82 12.47 11.83
N GLU A 89 7.98 13.02 11.54
CA GLU A 89 8.96 12.40 10.64
C GLU A 89 9.50 11.08 11.18
N LEU A 90 9.87 11.04 12.47
CA LEU A 90 10.35 9.81 13.13
C LEU A 90 9.24 8.75 13.19
N ALA A 91 8.00 9.15 13.50
CA ALA A 91 6.85 8.27 13.46
C ALA A 91 6.61 7.71 12.05
N GLY A 92 6.70 8.56 11.01
CA GLY A 92 6.60 8.14 9.61
C GLY A 92 7.67 7.12 9.22
N LYS A 93 8.94 7.35 9.61
CA LYS A 93 10.04 6.40 9.36
C LYS A 93 9.80 5.05 10.06
N ARG A 94 9.36 5.07 11.32
CA ARG A 94 9.03 3.84 12.08
C ARG A 94 7.86 3.09 11.46
N ALA A 95 6.82 3.81 11.03
CA ALA A 95 5.67 3.22 10.35
C ALA A 95 6.09 2.56 9.03
N ALA A 96 6.89 3.25 8.21
CA ALA A 96 7.39 2.70 6.95
C ALA A 96 8.25 1.44 7.15
N GLN A 97 9.09 1.40 8.20
CA GLN A 97 9.88 0.22 8.53
C GLN A 97 9.00 -0.94 9.01
N ALA A 98 7.97 -0.66 9.82
CA ALA A 98 7.01 -1.66 10.26
C ALA A 98 6.22 -2.24 9.07
N ASP A 99 5.82 -1.39 8.12
CA ASP A 99 5.12 -1.80 6.90
C ASP A 99 5.99 -2.69 6.02
N ALA A 100 7.26 -2.32 5.81
CA ALA A 100 8.23 -3.14 5.11
C ALA A 100 8.41 -4.51 5.79
N ALA A 101 8.54 -4.55 7.12
CA ALA A 101 8.67 -5.80 7.85
C ALA A 101 7.41 -6.68 7.76
N ARG A 102 6.22 -6.07 7.78
CA ARG A 102 4.94 -6.79 7.59
C ARG A 102 4.87 -7.40 6.19
N HIS A 103 5.23 -6.63 5.17
CA HIS A 103 5.27 -7.09 3.78
C HIS A 103 6.25 -8.26 3.60
N ASP A 104 7.48 -8.12 4.09
CA ASP A 104 8.52 -9.15 3.97
C ASP A 104 8.12 -10.47 4.65
N ARG A 105 7.49 -10.39 5.83
CA ARG A 105 6.95 -11.58 6.52
C ARG A 105 5.82 -12.23 5.73
N ASN A 106 4.96 -11.43 5.11
CA ASN A 106 3.89 -11.96 4.25
C ASN A 106 4.48 -12.69 3.04
N LEU A 107 5.48 -12.12 2.37
CA LEU A 107 6.20 -12.75 1.26
C LEU A 107 6.81 -14.09 1.67
N LEU A 108 7.56 -14.14 2.77
CA LEU A 108 8.17 -15.38 3.27
C LEU A 108 7.14 -16.44 3.68
N THR A 109 5.96 -16.01 4.14
CA THR A 109 4.86 -16.92 4.51
C THR A 109 4.23 -17.54 3.26
N ARG A 110 4.02 -16.75 2.20
CA ARG A 110 3.41 -17.19 0.95
C ARG A 110 4.37 -17.99 0.07
N PHE A 111 5.63 -17.58 0.06
CA PHE A 111 6.66 -18.10 -0.82
C PHE A 111 7.86 -18.55 0.01
N ARG A 112 7.84 -19.82 0.41
CA ARG A 112 8.93 -20.41 1.20
C ARG A 112 10.19 -20.66 0.39
N ASN A 113 10.04 -20.79 -0.93
CA ASN A 113 11.14 -21.02 -1.86
C ASN A 113 10.76 -20.56 -3.28
N ARG A 114 11.75 -20.62 -4.18
CA ARG A 114 11.60 -20.21 -5.58
C ARG A 114 10.50 -20.97 -6.32
N THR A 115 10.37 -22.27 -6.12
CA THR A 115 9.37 -23.09 -6.81
C THR A 115 7.95 -22.63 -6.50
N GLN A 116 7.63 -22.31 -5.24
CA GLN A 116 6.30 -21.81 -4.87
C GLN A 116 5.99 -20.45 -5.52
N HIS A 117 6.99 -19.57 -5.62
CA HIS A 117 6.86 -18.30 -6.31
C HIS A 117 6.62 -18.50 -7.82
N ASP A 118 7.39 -19.39 -8.46
CA ASP A 118 7.25 -19.65 -9.90
C ASP A 118 5.89 -20.29 -10.25
N VAL A 119 5.37 -21.18 -9.40
CA VAL A 119 3.99 -21.73 -9.55
C VAL A 119 2.94 -20.63 -9.41
N ALA A 120 3.12 -19.70 -8.48
CA ALA A 120 2.19 -18.58 -8.36
C ALA A 120 2.25 -17.63 -9.56
N ARG A 121 3.45 -17.43 -10.13
CA ARG A 121 3.64 -16.65 -11.36
C ARG A 121 2.93 -17.29 -12.55
N THR A 122 3.09 -18.59 -12.76
CA THR A 122 2.42 -19.29 -13.86
C THR A 122 0.91 -19.26 -13.69
N ALA A 123 0.42 -19.50 -12.48
CA ALA A 123 -1.02 -19.41 -12.17
C ALA A 123 -1.59 -18.00 -12.43
N ALA A 124 -0.85 -16.94 -12.10
CA ALA A 124 -1.29 -15.57 -12.34
C ALA A 124 -1.31 -15.18 -13.84
N LEU A 125 -0.55 -15.89 -14.68
CA LEU A 125 -0.50 -15.66 -16.12
C LEU A 125 -1.51 -16.52 -16.91
N ASP A 126 -2.02 -17.59 -16.31
CA ASP A 126 -2.81 -18.63 -16.98
C ASP A 126 -4.05 -18.06 -17.69
N ASP A 127 -4.86 -17.26 -17.00
CA ASP A 127 -6.06 -16.65 -17.58
C ASP A 127 -5.73 -15.70 -18.75
N LEU A 128 -4.65 -14.92 -18.63
CA LEU A 128 -4.20 -14.00 -19.69
C LEU A 128 -3.72 -14.78 -20.92
N VAL A 129 -3.03 -15.90 -20.72
CA VAL A 129 -2.58 -16.80 -21.78
C VAL A 129 -3.79 -17.39 -22.49
N LYS A 130 -4.72 -18.00 -21.74
CA LYS A 130 -5.95 -18.60 -22.29
C LYS A 130 -6.81 -17.59 -23.05
N ALA A 131 -6.98 -16.38 -22.51
CA ALA A 131 -7.71 -15.31 -23.18
C ALA A 131 -7.06 -14.92 -24.52
N THR A 132 -5.73 -14.84 -24.55
CA THR A 132 -4.99 -14.55 -25.79
C THR A 132 -5.15 -15.67 -26.81
N GLU A 133 -5.03 -16.93 -26.39
CA GLU A 133 -5.21 -18.08 -27.28
C GLU A 133 -6.62 -18.14 -27.89
N LEU A 134 -7.64 -17.80 -27.09
CA LEU A 134 -9.02 -17.72 -27.57
C LEU A 134 -9.17 -16.63 -28.65
N SER A 135 -8.60 -15.44 -28.42
CA SER A 135 -8.63 -14.36 -29.41
C SER A 135 -7.85 -14.69 -30.68
N VAL A 136 -6.72 -15.40 -30.57
CA VAL A 136 -5.96 -15.89 -31.73
C VAL A 136 -6.80 -16.89 -32.55
N LYS A 137 -7.53 -17.79 -31.89
CA LYS A 137 -8.48 -18.69 -32.57
C LYS A 137 -9.56 -17.88 -33.28
N ARG A 138 -10.15 -16.87 -32.64
CA ARG A 138 -11.17 -16.02 -33.26
C ARG A 138 -10.64 -15.27 -34.49
N LEU A 139 -9.38 -14.80 -34.46
CA LEU A 139 -8.74 -14.20 -35.64
C LEU A 139 -8.61 -15.19 -36.79
N SER A 140 -8.31 -16.46 -36.51
CA SER A 140 -8.27 -17.50 -37.54
C SER A 140 -9.66 -17.75 -38.16
N ASP A 141 -10.71 -17.69 -37.35
CA ASP A 141 -12.10 -17.84 -37.83
C ASP A 141 -12.50 -16.64 -38.71
N LEU A 142 -12.22 -15.42 -38.25
CA LEU A 142 -12.46 -14.19 -39.00
C LEU A 142 -11.70 -14.17 -40.33
N ALA A 143 -10.48 -14.71 -40.37
CA ALA A 143 -9.71 -14.84 -41.60
C ALA A 143 -10.34 -15.85 -42.59
N ARG A 144 -10.99 -16.93 -42.10
CA ARG A 144 -11.76 -17.83 -42.97
C ARG A 144 -13.02 -17.17 -43.49
N GLU A 145 -13.76 -16.47 -42.62
CA GLU A 145 -14.93 -15.67 -43.01
C GLU A 145 -14.54 -14.65 -44.11
N ARG A 146 -13.41 -13.96 -43.94
CA ARG A 146 -12.89 -13.00 -44.92
C ARG A 146 -12.65 -13.62 -46.29
N LYS A 147 -12.03 -14.81 -46.34
CA LYS A 147 -11.80 -15.53 -47.60
C LYS A 147 -13.09 -15.84 -48.33
N SER A 148 -14.12 -16.30 -47.62
CA SER A 148 -15.43 -16.55 -48.23
C SER A 148 -16.07 -15.27 -48.78
N LEU A 149 -15.93 -14.14 -48.07
CA LEU A 149 -16.39 -12.84 -48.59
C LEU A 149 -15.58 -12.39 -49.82
N ASP A 150 -14.27 -12.63 -49.85
CA ASP A 150 -13.42 -12.33 -51.01
C ASP A 150 -13.82 -13.19 -52.22
N GLU A 151 -14.13 -14.48 -52.03
CA GLU A 151 -14.67 -15.36 -53.07
C GLU A 151 -16.02 -14.89 -53.61
N GLU A 152 -16.91 -14.36 -52.76
CA GLU A 152 -18.17 -13.75 -53.22
C GLU A 152 -17.92 -12.42 -53.97
N ALA A 153 -16.91 -11.65 -53.55
CA ALA A 153 -16.56 -10.37 -54.17
C ALA A 153 -15.99 -10.54 -55.59
N GLU A 154 -15.37 -11.68 -55.89
CA GLU A 154 -14.88 -12.04 -57.22
C GLU A 154 -15.98 -11.96 -58.30
N PHE A 155 -17.22 -12.29 -57.96
CA PHE A 155 -18.38 -12.17 -58.86
C PHE A 155 -18.66 -10.72 -59.29
N TYR A 156 -18.23 -9.76 -58.49
CA TYR A 156 -18.47 -8.32 -58.70
C TYR A 156 -17.22 -7.59 -59.21
N LYS A 157 -16.20 -8.30 -59.73
CA LYS A 157 -15.02 -7.67 -60.33
C LYS A 157 -15.39 -6.62 -61.39
N GLY A 158 -14.88 -5.40 -61.20
CA GLY A 158 -15.16 -4.25 -62.07
C GLY A 158 -16.53 -3.60 -61.89
N LYS A 159 -17.34 -4.06 -60.91
CA LYS A 159 -18.64 -3.51 -60.54
C LYS A 159 -18.63 -3.08 -59.06
N PRO A 160 -19.51 -2.16 -58.63
CA PRO A 160 -19.64 -1.83 -57.22
C PRO A 160 -20.18 -3.03 -56.43
N LEU A 161 -19.58 -3.28 -55.25
CA LEU A 161 -20.05 -4.34 -54.34
C LEU A 161 -21.45 -4.03 -53.79
N PRO A 162 -22.34 -5.03 -53.67
CA PRO A 162 -23.64 -4.86 -53.02
C PRO A 162 -23.50 -4.29 -51.60
N PRO A 163 -24.43 -3.42 -51.13
CA PRO A 163 -24.35 -2.82 -49.79
C PRO A 163 -24.18 -3.84 -48.66
N LYS A 164 -24.89 -4.98 -48.75
CA LYS A 164 -24.78 -6.06 -47.76
C LYS A 164 -23.38 -6.68 -47.69
N LEU A 165 -22.76 -6.92 -48.85
CA LEU A 165 -21.42 -7.51 -48.92
C LEU A 165 -20.35 -6.54 -48.40
N ARG A 166 -20.48 -5.23 -48.71
CA ARG A 166 -19.63 -4.19 -48.10
C ARG A 166 -19.75 -4.17 -46.58
N GLN A 167 -20.99 -4.18 -46.07
CA GLN A 167 -21.22 -4.21 -44.62
C GLN A 167 -20.61 -5.45 -43.95
N GLN A 168 -20.64 -6.62 -44.61
CA GLN A 168 -20.00 -7.84 -44.07
C GLN A 168 -18.48 -7.70 -43.97
N PHE A 169 -17.83 -7.09 -44.96
CA PHE A 169 -16.41 -6.76 -44.88
C PHE A 169 -16.12 -5.80 -43.73
N ASP A 170 -16.89 -4.72 -43.61
CA ASP A 170 -16.71 -3.72 -42.54
C ASP A 170 -16.85 -4.37 -41.14
N VAL A 171 -17.82 -5.26 -40.96
CA VAL A 171 -18.02 -6.01 -39.70
C VAL A 171 -16.86 -6.96 -39.41
N ASN A 172 -16.37 -7.69 -40.42
CA ASN A 172 -15.23 -8.60 -40.25
C ASN A 172 -13.94 -7.84 -39.91
N ASP A 173 -13.71 -6.70 -40.57
CA ASP A 173 -12.54 -5.85 -40.33
C ASP A 173 -12.58 -5.22 -38.94
N ALA A 174 -13.73 -4.67 -38.53
CA ALA A 174 -13.93 -4.15 -37.19
C ALA A 174 -13.74 -5.23 -36.10
N ALA A 175 -14.27 -6.44 -36.32
CA ALA A 175 -14.08 -7.56 -35.40
C ALA A 175 -12.61 -8.00 -35.33
N THR A 176 -11.91 -8.00 -36.46
CA THR A 176 -10.48 -8.34 -36.54
C THR A 176 -9.63 -7.32 -35.78
N GLU A 177 -9.88 -6.03 -35.98
CA GLU A 177 -9.19 -4.95 -35.25
C GLU A 177 -9.44 -5.04 -33.74
N ALA A 178 -10.69 -5.28 -33.33
CA ALA A 178 -11.04 -5.45 -31.92
C ALA A 178 -10.28 -6.63 -31.27
N GLN A 179 -10.16 -7.77 -31.96
CA GLN A 179 -9.38 -8.91 -31.45
C GLN A 179 -7.89 -8.61 -31.37
N ARG A 180 -7.31 -7.92 -32.37
CA ARG A 180 -5.89 -7.51 -32.34
C ARG A 180 -5.60 -6.56 -31.18
N HIS A 181 -6.47 -5.59 -30.96
CA HIS A 181 -6.36 -4.66 -29.84
C HIS A 181 -6.47 -5.39 -28.50
N PHE A 182 -7.43 -6.30 -28.34
CA PHE A 182 -7.54 -7.12 -27.15
C PHE A 182 -6.26 -7.92 -26.87
N ILE A 183 -5.71 -8.60 -27.89
CA ILE A 183 -4.43 -9.34 -27.75
C ILE A 183 -3.30 -8.42 -27.31
N SER A 184 -3.19 -7.22 -27.88
CA SER A 184 -2.19 -6.22 -27.48
C SER A 184 -2.32 -5.85 -26.00
N GLN A 185 -3.55 -5.59 -25.54
CA GLN A 185 -3.83 -5.31 -24.12
C GLN A 185 -3.46 -6.49 -23.21
N GLN A 186 -3.86 -7.72 -23.56
CA GLN A 186 -3.51 -8.91 -22.79
C GLN A 186 -1.99 -9.12 -22.71
N ASN A 187 -1.26 -8.84 -23.80
CA ASN A 187 0.20 -8.95 -23.82
C ASN A 187 0.88 -7.88 -22.95
N ALA A 188 0.39 -6.64 -22.97
CA ALA A 188 0.87 -5.60 -22.07
C ALA A 188 0.66 -5.99 -20.59
N GLU A 189 -0.51 -6.57 -20.27
CA GLU A 189 -0.79 -7.07 -18.94
C GLU A 189 0.11 -8.23 -18.51
N LYS A 190 0.40 -9.18 -19.42
CA LYS A 190 1.38 -10.25 -19.15
C LYS A 190 2.76 -9.68 -18.81
N VAL A 191 3.22 -8.65 -19.53
CA VAL A 191 4.50 -7.98 -19.23
C VAL A 191 4.46 -7.35 -17.85
N ARG A 192 3.39 -6.63 -17.52
CA ARG A 192 3.21 -6.00 -16.20
C ARG A 192 3.19 -7.02 -15.06
N VAL A 193 2.49 -8.14 -15.23
CA VAL A 193 2.46 -9.23 -14.24
C VAL A 193 3.86 -9.81 -14.07
N ASN A 194 4.56 -10.11 -15.17
CA ASN A 194 5.92 -10.63 -15.10
C ASN A 194 6.87 -9.71 -14.33
N ILE A 195 6.88 -8.42 -14.65
CA ILE A 195 7.74 -7.44 -13.98
C ILE A 195 7.44 -7.36 -12.48
N ARG A 196 6.16 -7.39 -12.08
CA ARG A 196 5.79 -7.43 -10.67
C ARG A 196 6.39 -8.66 -9.96
N TYR A 197 6.27 -9.84 -10.57
CA TYR A 197 6.86 -11.06 -10.03
C TYR A 197 8.39 -11.02 -10.04
N ASP A 198 9.04 -10.39 -11.02
CA ASP A 198 10.50 -10.22 -11.05
C ASP A 198 11.00 -9.31 -9.92
N MET A 199 10.28 -8.23 -9.63
CA MET A 199 10.59 -7.34 -8.50
C MET A 199 10.37 -8.03 -7.15
N GLU A 200 9.27 -8.77 -7.01
CA GLU A 200 8.99 -9.56 -5.81
C GLU A 200 10.07 -10.61 -5.57
N LEU A 201 10.46 -11.31 -6.64
CA LEU A 201 11.51 -12.31 -6.62
C LEU A 201 12.87 -11.74 -6.20
N ALA A 202 13.28 -10.62 -6.78
CA ALA A 202 14.55 -9.97 -6.44
C ALA A 202 14.63 -9.60 -4.94
N ARG A 203 13.47 -9.32 -4.32
CA ARG A 203 13.36 -9.09 -2.89
C ARG A 203 13.38 -10.39 -2.10
N LEU A 204 12.62 -11.40 -2.53
CA LEU A 204 12.59 -12.74 -1.93
C LEU A 204 13.96 -13.41 -1.91
N GLU A 205 14.75 -13.30 -2.97
CA GLU A 205 16.11 -13.88 -3.04
C GLU A 205 17.00 -13.34 -1.91
N LYS A 206 16.91 -12.04 -1.59
CA LYS A 206 17.62 -11.45 -0.46
C LYS A 206 17.09 -11.94 0.88
N LEU A 207 15.77 -12.08 1.02
CA LEU A 207 15.14 -12.58 2.25
C LEU A 207 15.50 -14.06 2.52
N TRP A 208 15.47 -14.91 1.49
CA TRP A 208 15.90 -16.31 1.59
C TRP A 208 17.41 -16.44 1.84
N ALA A 209 18.22 -15.48 1.39
CA ALA A 209 19.64 -15.38 1.72
C ALA A 209 19.92 -14.87 3.15
N GLY A 210 18.89 -14.62 3.96
CA GLY A 210 19.02 -14.26 5.37
C GLY A 210 18.85 -12.77 5.69
N ALA A 211 18.41 -11.95 4.74
CA ALA A 211 18.07 -10.55 5.06
C ALA A 211 16.93 -10.46 6.09
N LEU A 212 17.08 -9.57 7.06
CA LEU A 212 16.08 -9.34 8.10
C LEU A 212 14.82 -8.67 7.51
N PRO A 213 13.59 -9.13 7.85
CA PRO A 213 12.37 -8.46 7.42
C PRO A 213 12.36 -6.97 7.80
N GLY A 214 12.10 -6.11 6.83
CA GLY A 214 12.10 -4.65 6.98
C GLY A 214 13.46 -3.98 6.75
N SER A 215 14.52 -4.73 6.50
CA SER A 215 15.87 -4.17 6.22
C SER A 215 16.07 -3.75 4.76
N LEU A 216 15.25 -4.24 3.83
CA LEU A 216 15.38 -4.00 2.39
C LEU A 216 14.73 -2.68 1.92
N GLY A 217 14.31 -1.81 2.85
CA GLY A 217 13.58 -0.59 2.57
C GLY A 217 12.11 -0.84 2.20
N PRO A 218 11.38 0.20 1.74
CA PRO A 218 9.97 0.09 1.35
C PRO A 218 9.76 -0.98 0.26
N PRO A 219 8.64 -1.72 0.27
CA PRO A 219 8.30 -2.61 -0.82
C PRO A 219 8.00 -1.83 -2.11
N PRO A 220 8.26 -2.43 -3.28
CA PRO A 220 7.94 -1.81 -4.55
C PRO A 220 6.43 -1.54 -4.66
N ASN A 221 6.07 -0.36 -5.14
CA ASN A 221 4.70 0.08 -5.32
C ASN A 221 4.31 0.08 -6.81
N ALA A 222 3.07 0.47 -7.11
CA ALA A 222 2.55 0.49 -8.49
C ALA A 222 3.34 1.42 -9.43
N ARG A 223 3.89 2.53 -8.94
CA ARG A 223 4.71 3.45 -9.74
C ARG A 223 6.06 2.83 -10.09
N ASP A 224 6.64 2.07 -9.17
CA ASP A 224 7.91 1.36 -9.42
C ASP A 224 7.72 0.28 -10.49
N VAL A 225 6.60 -0.47 -10.42
CA VAL A 225 6.22 -1.45 -11.46
C VAL A 225 6.02 -0.75 -12.81
N GLU A 226 5.28 0.36 -12.83
CA GLU A 226 5.03 1.12 -14.06
C GLU A 226 6.33 1.69 -14.67
N ALA A 227 7.24 2.19 -13.84
CA ALA A 227 8.54 2.65 -14.28
C ALA A 227 9.37 1.50 -14.89
N ALA A 228 9.35 0.31 -14.26
CA ALA A 228 10.02 -0.87 -14.79
C ALA A 228 9.39 -1.38 -16.10
N VAL A 229 8.06 -1.33 -16.24
CA VAL A 229 7.34 -1.63 -17.49
C VAL A 229 7.80 -0.69 -18.60
N ASN A 230 7.79 0.61 -18.35
CA ASN A 230 8.22 1.60 -19.34
C ASN A 230 9.69 1.43 -19.74
N ALA A 231 10.56 1.11 -18.78
CA ALA A 231 11.97 0.82 -19.05
C ALA A 231 12.14 -0.45 -19.92
N ALA A 232 11.40 -1.52 -19.62
CA ALA A 232 11.43 -2.76 -20.38
C ALA A 232 10.93 -2.56 -21.82
N LEU A 233 9.85 -1.79 -22.00
CA LEU A 233 9.32 -1.44 -23.32
C LEU A 233 10.34 -0.61 -24.13
N ALA A 234 10.97 0.38 -23.50
CA ALA A 234 12.02 1.19 -24.13
C ALA A 234 13.24 0.36 -24.56
N ALA A 235 13.65 -0.61 -23.74
CA ALA A 235 14.76 -1.51 -24.07
C ALA A 235 14.44 -2.50 -25.20
N SER A 236 13.16 -2.81 -25.41
CA SER A 236 12.68 -3.68 -26.49
C SER A 236 12.47 -2.96 -27.83
N ALA A 237 12.53 -1.63 -27.84
CA ALA A 237 12.42 -0.85 -29.08
C ALA A 237 13.71 -1.00 -29.91
N PRO A 238 13.63 -1.28 -31.23
CA PRO A 238 14.81 -1.31 -32.08
C PRO A 238 15.51 0.06 -32.06
N PRO A 239 16.86 0.11 -32.12
CA PRO A 239 17.57 1.37 -32.15
C PRO A 239 17.09 2.20 -33.35
N ALA A 240 16.65 3.44 -33.09
CA ALA A 240 16.30 4.40 -34.12
C ALA A 240 17.55 4.70 -34.96
N GLY A 241 17.73 3.96 -36.06
CA GLY A 241 18.92 4.11 -36.90
C GLY A 241 19.17 3.04 -37.96
N SER A 242 18.51 1.87 -37.92
CA SER A 242 18.64 0.91 -39.03
C SER A 242 17.68 1.28 -40.17
N ALA A 243 18.10 2.23 -41.01
CA ALA A 243 17.49 2.43 -42.32
C ALA A 243 17.48 1.09 -43.08
N PRO A 244 16.41 0.73 -43.80
CA PRO A 244 16.44 -0.45 -44.64
C PRO A 244 17.47 -0.20 -45.73
N ALA A 245 18.50 -1.05 -45.77
CA ALA A 245 19.42 -1.09 -46.90
C ALA A 245 18.59 -1.36 -48.16
N SER A 246 18.38 -0.34 -48.99
CA SER A 246 17.82 -0.52 -50.32
C SER A 246 18.86 -1.29 -51.14
N GLY A 247 18.72 -2.60 -51.20
CA GLY A 247 19.45 -3.45 -52.13
C GLY A 247 19.05 -3.08 -53.55
N ARG A 248 20.05 -2.71 -54.35
CA ARG A 248 20.00 -2.57 -55.80
C ARG A 248 19.91 -3.92 -56.49
#